data_AF-A0A6V7M4Z6-F1
#
_entry.id   AF-A0A6V7M4Z6-F1
#
_cell.length_a   1.000
_cell.length_b   1.000
_cell.length_c   1.000
_cell.angle_alpha   90.00
_cell.angle_beta   90.00
_cell.angle_gamma   90.00
#
_symmetry.space_group_name_H-M   'P 1'
#
loop_
_entity.id
_entity.type
_entity.pdbx_description
1 polymer ?
#
loop_
_entity_poly.entity_id
_entity_poly.type
_entity_poly.pdbx_seq_one_letter_code
_entity_poly.pdbx_strand_id
1 'polypeptide(L)'
;ARMIEAMNRSISPCDDFYKFACSGWISRHPIPQSQTSWDQLSLLREELLQNLRVLLEEPDQDDDLHPVKLARALYRTCMDT
;
A
#
# COMPACT_ATOMS: atom_id res chain seq x y z
N ALA A 1 -10.96 0.14 -15.29
CA ALA A 1 -9.85 0.17 -16.28
C ALA A 1 -8.56 -0.52 -15.80
N ARG A 2 -8.27 -0.63 -14.48
CA ARG A 2 -7.04 -1.24 -13.91
C ARG A 2 -6.59 -2.58 -14.53
N MET A 3 -7.51 -3.54 -14.74
CA MET A 3 -7.16 -4.83 -15.35
C MET A 3 -6.66 -4.70 -16.78
N ILE A 4 -7.27 -3.82 -17.58
CA ILE A 4 -6.90 -3.64 -18.99
C ILE A 4 -5.50 -3.03 -19.10
N GLU A 5 -5.19 -2.08 -18.22
CA GLU A 5 -3.88 -1.44 -18.18
C GLU A 5 -2.79 -2.44 -17.76
N ALA A 6 -3.07 -3.32 -16.81
CA ALA A 6 -2.10 -4.31 -16.31
C ALA A 6 -1.65 -5.32 -17.38
N MET A 7 -2.52 -5.62 -18.35
CA MET A 7 -2.25 -6.61 -19.39
C MET A 7 -1.24 -6.11 -20.43
N ASN A 8 -0.40 -7.03 -20.90
CA ASN A 8 0.37 -6.88 -22.13
C ASN A 8 -0.19 -7.79 -23.23
N ARG A 9 -0.99 -7.19 -24.13
CA ARG A 9 -1.70 -7.91 -25.20
C ARG A 9 -0.81 -8.37 -26.37
N SER A 10 0.48 -8.02 -26.39
CA SER A 10 1.41 -8.56 -27.38
C SER A 10 1.89 -9.98 -27.06
N ILE A 11 1.60 -10.47 -25.85
CA ILE A 11 1.97 -11.80 -25.38
C ILE A 11 0.73 -12.69 -25.43
N SER A 12 0.85 -13.90 -25.97
CA SER A 12 -0.24 -14.87 -25.92
C SER A 12 -0.45 -15.36 -24.48
N PRO A 13 -1.69 -15.36 -23.95
CA PRO A 13 -1.97 -15.89 -22.62
C PRO A 13 -1.67 -17.39 -22.50
N CYS A 14 -1.67 -18.14 -23.61
CA CYS A 14 -1.35 -19.56 -23.64
C CYS A 14 0.17 -19.84 -23.53
N ASP A 15 1.01 -18.84 -23.84
CA ASP A 15 2.47 -18.99 -23.79
C ASP A 15 3.02 -18.58 -22.41
N ASP A 16 2.55 -17.43 -21.88
CA ASP A 16 2.95 -16.92 -20.57
C ASP A 16 1.84 -16.05 -19.98
N PHE A 17 0.91 -16.70 -19.26
CA PHE A 17 -0.26 -16.02 -18.69
C PHE A 17 0.13 -14.92 -17.71
N TYR A 18 1.22 -15.11 -16.95
CA TYR A 18 1.69 -14.10 -16.00
C TYR A 18 2.15 -12.84 -16.73
N LYS A 19 2.98 -12.98 -17.78
CA LYS A 19 3.41 -11.81 -18.54
C LYS A 19 2.27 -11.16 -19.32
N PHE A 20 1.34 -11.94 -19.87
CA PHE A 20 0.14 -11.40 -20.50
C PHE A 20 -0.69 -10.58 -19.50
N ALA A 21 -0.91 -11.08 -18.28
CA ALA A 21 -1.77 -10.43 -17.30
C ALA A 21 -1.11 -9.25 -16.57
N CYS A 22 0.21 -9.30 -16.32
CA CYS A 22 0.89 -8.43 -15.37
C CYS A 22 1.97 -7.53 -15.96
N SER A 23 2.53 -7.81 -17.15
CA SER A 23 3.71 -7.06 -17.62
C SER A 23 3.46 -5.57 -17.84
N GLY A 24 2.22 -5.18 -18.20
CA GLY A 24 1.84 -3.78 -18.26
C GLY A 24 1.84 -3.12 -16.89
N TRP A 25 1.47 -3.84 -15.83
CA TRP A 25 1.58 -3.33 -14.47
C TRP A 25 3.04 -3.20 -14.03
N ILE A 26 3.85 -4.23 -14.25
CA ILE A 26 5.29 -4.26 -13.87
C ILE A 26 6.04 -3.09 -14.51
N SER A 27 5.79 -2.79 -15.79
CA SER A 27 6.48 -1.68 -16.48
C SER A 27 6.14 -0.29 -15.93
N ARG A 28 4.95 -0.12 -15.35
CA ARG A 28 4.50 1.15 -14.76
C ARG A 28 4.77 1.28 -13.26
N HIS A 29 5.15 0.19 -12.60
CA HIS A 29 5.34 0.15 -11.15
C HIS A 29 6.72 -0.43 -10.82
N PRO A 30 7.80 0.33 -11.11
CA PRO A 30 9.15 -0.08 -10.70
C PRO A 30 9.23 -0.16 -9.17
N ILE A 31 10.10 -1.05 -8.67
CA ILE A 31 10.31 -1.21 -7.23
C ILE A 31 10.90 0.09 -6.65
N PRO A 32 10.24 0.74 -5.68
CA PRO A 32 10.79 1.92 -5.01
C PRO A 32 12.11 1.61 -4.30
N GLN A 33 13.01 2.60 -4.18
CA GLN A 33 14.33 2.39 -3.55
C GLN A 33 14.27 1.89 -2.10
N SER A 34 13.21 2.21 -1.37
CA SER A 34 12.98 1.80 0.01
C SER A 34 12.42 0.37 0.15
N GLN A 35 12.13 -0.31 -0.96
CA GLN A 35 11.44 -1.58 -0.99
C GLN A 35 12.26 -2.65 -1.73
N THR A 36 12.11 -3.90 -1.32
CA THR A 36 12.75 -5.05 -1.98
C THR A 36 11.81 -5.78 -2.94
N SER A 37 10.50 -5.57 -2.81
CA SER A 37 9.46 -6.08 -3.70
C SER A 37 8.33 -5.08 -3.87
N TRP A 38 7.64 -5.15 -5.01
CA TRP A 38 6.52 -4.26 -5.31
C TRP A 38 5.45 -5.01 -6.08
N ASP A 39 4.27 -5.13 -5.48
CA ASP A 39 3.10 -5.78 -6.06
C ASP A 39 1.81 -5.04 -5.65
N GLN A 40 0.65 -5.62 -6.00
CA GLN A 40 -0.65 -5.05 -5.65
C GLN A 40 -0.89 -5.00 -4.13
N LEU A 41 -0.35 -5.94 -3.37
CA LEU A 41 -0.47 -5.97 -1.91
C LEU A 41 0.45 -4.93 -1.27
N SER A 42 1.61 -4.64 -1.87
CA SER A 42 2.43 -3.51 -1.46
C SER A 42 1.65 -2.20 -1.59
N LEU A 43 0.96 -1.97 -2.72
CA LEU A 43 0.13 -0.77 -2.90
C LEU A 43 -0.99 -0.68 -1.85
N LEU A 44 -1.68 -1.80 -1.59
CA LEU A 44 -2.72 -1.85 -0.56
C LEU A 44 -2.16 -1.57 0.85
N ARG A 45 -0.95 -2.08 1.15
CA ARG A 45 -0.28 -1.85 2.43
C ARG A 45 0.10 -0.39 2.60
N GLU A 46 0.59 0.28 1.57
CA GLU A 46 0.89 1.72 1.63
C GLU A 46 -0.37 2.54 1.91
N GLU A 47 -1.47 2.25 1.21
CA GLU A 47 -2.76 2.91 1.47
C GLU A 47 -3.24 2.66 2.90
N LEU A 48 -3.12 1.42 3.39
CA LEU A 48 -3.46 1.08 4.78
C LEU A 48 -2.59 1.86 5.79
N LEU A 49 -1.28 1.93 5.57
CA LEU A 49 -0.36 2.64 6.46
C LEU A 49 -0.63 4.15 6.46
N GLN A 50 -1.00 4.73 5.31
CA GLN A 50 -1.43 6.13 5.22
C GLN A 50 -2.70 6.37 6.04
N ASN A 51 -3.71 5.50 5.93
CA ASN A 51 -4.94 5.61 6.71
C ASN A 51 -4.68 5.45 8.22
N LEU A 52 -3.84 4.48 8.61
CA LEU A 52 -3.45 4.30 10.01
C LEU A 52 -2.71 5.51 10.55
N ARG A 53 -1.81 6.10 9.76
CA ARG A 53 -1.09 7.32 10.14
C ARG A 53 -2.07 8.46 10.44
N VAL A 54 -3.04 8.70 9.56
CA VAL A 54 -4.07 9.73 9.78
C VAL A 54 -4.80 9.50 11.11
N LEU A 55 -5.28 8.27 11.35
CA LEU A 55 -6.01 7.95 12.59
C LEU A 55 -5.15 8.07 13.87
N LEU A 56 -3.85 7.79 13.76
CA LEU A 56 -2.91 7.84 14.89
C LEU A 56 -2.39 9.26 15.17
N GLU A 57 -2.41 10.15 14.18
CA GLU A 57 -2.04 11.56 14.32
C GLU A 57 -3.18 12.45 14.86
N GLU A 58 -4.44 11.97 14.79
CA GLU A 58 -5.60 12.68 15.35
C GLU A 58 -5.47 12.96 16.86
N PRO A 59 -5.96 14.12 17.34
CA PRO A 59 -6.02 14.41 18.77
C PRO A 59 -7.05 13.52 19.47
N ASP A 60 -6.75 13.15 20.72
CA ASP A 60 -7.68 12.42 21.56
C ASP A 60 -8.95 13.23 21.85
N GLN A 61 -10.10 12.58 21.73
CA GLN A 61 -11.40 13.10 22.17
C GLN A 61 -11.73 12.56 23.57
N ASP A 62 -12.58 13.27 24.31
CA ASP A 62 -12.93 12.88 25.68
C ASP A 62 -13.60 11.49 25.74
N ASP A 63 -14.43 11.17 24.75
CA ASP A 63 -15.18 9.93 24.62
C ASP A 63 -14.42 8.78 23.92
N ASP A 64 -13.19 9.02 23.45
CA ASP A 64 -12.37 7.97 22.86
C ASP A 64 -12.05 6.86 23.87
N LEU A 65 -12.07 5.62 23.39
CA LEU A 65 -11.70 4.45 24.19
C LEU A 65 -10.23 4.55 24.64
N HIS A 66 -9.95 4.20 25.91
CA HIS A 66 -8.60 4.25 26.46
C HIS A 66 -7.52 3.54 25.61
N PRO A 67 -7.76 2.36 24.99
CA PRO A 67 -6.79 1.73 24.11
C PRO A 67 -6.44 2.55 22.85
N VAL A 68 -7.39 3.35 22.34
CA VAL A 68 -7.15 4.23 21.18
C VAL A 68 -6.21 5.37 21.56
N LYS A 69 -6.47 6.01 22.71
CA LYS A 69 -5.58 7.04 23.28
C LYS A 69 -4.17 6.50 23.50
N LEU A 70 -4.05 5.28 24.03
CA LEU A 70 -2.76 4.62 24.24
C LEU A 70 -2.02 4.34 22.92
N ALA A 71 -2.73 3.87 21.88
CA ALA A 71 -2.13 3.64 20.57
C ALA A 71 -1.61 4.94 19.93
N ARG A 72 -2.39 6.04 20.01
CA ARG A 72 -1.97 7.37 19.55
C ARG A 72 -0.78 7.90 20.34
N ALA A 73 -0.79 7.76 21.66
CA ALA A 73 0.34 8.16 22.51
C ALA A 73 1.62 7.40 22.15
N LEU A 74 1.54 6.08 22.00
CA LEU A 74 2.67 5.25 21.58
C LEU A 74 3.21 5.69 20.21
N TYR A 75 2.32 5.92 19.24
CA TYR A 75 2.71 6.43 17.92
C TYR A 75 3.49 7.74 18.02
N ARG A 76 3.00 8.73 18.79
CA ARG A 76 3.67 10.02 18.98
C ARG A 76 5.08 9.86 19.56
N THR A 77 5.28 8.99 20.55
CA THR A 77 6.62 8.75 21.12
C THR A 77 7.63 8.20 20.12
N CYS A 78 7.16 7.49 19.10
CA CYS A 78 8.01 6.96 18.03
C CYS A 78 8.34 8.01 16.96
N MET A 79 7.46 9.00 16.77
CA MET A 79 7.53 9.96 15.67
C MET A 79 8.09 11.32 16.07
N ASP A 80 8.08 11.68 17.36
CA ASP A 80 8.80 12.84 17.88
C ASP A 80 10.31 12.63 17.67
N THR A 81 10.88 13.37 16.72
CA THR A 81 12.30 13.34 16.33
C THR A 81 12.92 14.71 16.42
#